data_AF-A0A851GWB9-F1
#
_entry.id   AF-A0A851GWB9-F1
#
_cell.length_a   1.000
_cell.length_b   1.000
_cell.length_c   1.000
_cell.angle_alpha   90.00
_cell.angle_beta   90.00
_cell.angle_gamma   90.00
#
_symmetry.space_group_name_H-M   'P 1'
#
loop_
_entity.id
_entity.type
_entity.pdbx_description
1 polymer ?
#
loop_
_entity_poly.entity_id
_entity_poly.type
_entity_poly.pdbx_seq_one_letter_code
_entity_poly.pdbx_strand_id
1 'polypeptide(L)'
;MKRSAALTPLSHDHHHALSLAMQAGKAARQDDPLVWQQVAVKLAQHYQDSLQAHFAQEEHHLLPALIQAGQQAAVDRTLADHAHLHALLQHPELATAAILQAFADAMTAHVRFEERELFVLAESLPAVMAALNQYGKD
;
A
#
# COMPACT_ATOMS: atom_id res chain seq x y z
N MET A 1 -14.98 -0.62 9.22
CA MET A 1 -15.51 -1.99 9.04
C MET A 1 -14.48 -2.93 9.63
N LYS A 2 -14.88 -3.99 10.35
CA LYS A 2 -13.90 -4.95 10.87
C LYS A 2 -13.56 -5.93 9.74
N ARG A 3 -12.27 -6.03 9.38
CA ARG A 3 -11.80 -7.01 8.39
C ARG A 3 -11.87 -8.42 8.96
N SER A 4 -11.98 -9.37 8.04
CA SER A 4 -11.72 -10.78 8.33
C SER A 4 -10.32 -10.97 8.92
N ALA A 5 -10.13 -12.03 9.71
CA ALA A 5 -8.86 -12.27 10.40
C ALA A 5 -7.67 -12.36 9.43
N ALA A 6 -7.87 -12.93 8.24
CA ALA A 6 -6.83 -13.07 7.23
C ALA A 6 -6.38 -11.74 6.61
N LEU A 7 -7.27 -10.75 6.50
CA LEU A 7 -6.96 -9.42 5.93
C LEU A 7 -6.61 -8.37 6.99
N THR A 8 -6.84 -8.67 8.27
CA THR A 8 -6.55 -7.74 9.37
C THR A 8 -5.07 -7.33 9.44
N PRO A 9 -4.08 -8.24 9.25
CA PRO A 9 -2.67 -7.84 9.25
C PRO A 9 -2.35 -6.81 8.16
N LEU A 10 -2.79 -7.05 6.92
CA LEU A 10 -2.59 -6.12 5.80
C LEU A 10 -3.25 -4.76 6.09
N SER A 11 -4.50 -4.77 6.54
CA SER A 11 -5.24 -3.55 6.89
C SER A 11 -4.60 -2.76 8.04
N HIS A 12 -3.89 -3.42 8.95
CA HIS A 12 -3.21 -2.75 10.05
C HIS A 12 -2.03 -1.92 9.56
N ASP A 13 -1.24 -2.44 8.61
CA ASP A 13 -0.07 -1.75 8.04
C ASP A 13 -0.46 -0.45 7.31
N HIS A 14 -1.68 -0.41 6.73
CA HIS A 14 -2.23 0.79 6.09
C HIS A 14 -2.29 2.02 6.99
N HIS A 15 -2.49 1.84 8.30
CA HIS A 15 -2.54 2.98 9.23
C HIS A 15 -1.22 3.76 9.26
N HIS A 16 -0.09 3.04 9.24
CA HIS A 16 1.21 3.68 9.23
C HIS A 16 1.50 4.33 7.88
N ALA A 17 1.21 3.63 6.79
CA ALA A 17 1.38 4.14 5.43
C ALA A 17 0.58 5.45 5.21
N LEU A 18 -0.68 5.51 5.65
CA LEU A 18 -1.51 6.71 5.59
C LEU A 18 -0.97 7.85 6.46
N SER A 19 -0.46 7.55 7.65
CA SER A 19 0.16 8.55 8.52
C SER A 19 1.36 9.23 7.85
N LEU A 20 2.19 8.44 7.16
CA LEU A 20 3.32 8.97 6.40
C LEU A 20 2.90 9.72 5.14
N ALA A 21 1.89 9.23 4.41
CA ALA A 21 1.31 9.95 3.28
C ALA A 21 0.80 11.34 3.68
N MET A 22 0.10 11.45 4.82
CA MET A 22 -0.35 12.74 5.36
C MET A 22 0.83 13.66 5.72
N GLN A 23 1.89 13.11 6.33
CA GLN A 23 3.10 13.87 6.65
C GLN A 23 3.81 14.37 5.38
N ALA A 24 3.92 13.53 4.35
CA ALA A 24 4.52 13.87 3.06
C ALA A 24 3.74 14.99 2.36
N GLY A 25 2.41 14.87 2.25
CA GLY A 25 1.59 15.92 1.67
C GLY A 25 1.66 17.23 2.45
N LYS A 26 1.72 17.17 3.79
CA LYS A 26 1.91 18.37 4.62
C LYS A 26 3.28 19.02 4.36
N ALA A 27 4.34 18.22 4.32
CA ALA A 27 5.69 18.69 4.04
C ALA A 27 5.79 19.31 2.65
N ALA A 28 5.19 18.71 1.62
CA ALA A 28 5.20 19.25 0.26
C ALA A 28 4.56 20.64 0.13
N ARG A 29 3.62 20.98 1.02
CA ARG A 29 3.00 22.32 1.08
C ARG A 29 3.81 23.32 1.90
N GLN A 30 4.81 22.85 2.64
CA GLN A 30 5.77 23.70 3.33
C GLN A 30 6.93 23.94 2.38
N ASP A 31 7.29 25.20 2.12
CA ASP A 31 8.45 25.54 1.29
C ASP A 31 9.74 25.45 2.12
N ASP A 32 10.02 24.26 2.66
CA ASP A 32 11.15 24.01 3.55
C ASP A 32 11.86 22.68 3.18
N PRO A 33 13.00 22.77 2.47
CA PRO A 33 13.79 21.61 2.08
C PRO A 33 14.28 20.75 3.25
N LEU A 34 14.48 21.32 4.44
CA LEU A 34 14.90 20.54 5.61
C LEU A 34 13.76 19.62 6.07
N VAL A 35 12.52 20.11 6.04
CA VAL A 35 11.34 19.29 6.35
C VAL A 35 11.15 18.20 5.30
N TRP A 36 11.33 18.52 4.01
CA TRP A 36 11.25 17.51 2.94
C TRP A 36 12.25 16.39 3.15
N GLN A 37 13.50 16.73 3.47
CA GLN A 37 14.55 15.74 3.72
C GLN A 37 14.21 14.83 4.92
N GLN A 38 13.68 15.40 6.00
CA GLN A 38 13.29 14.62 7.18
C GLN A 38 12.16 13.62 6.86
N VAL A 39 11.18 14.04 6.07
CA VAL A 39 10.08 13.14 5.67
C VAL A 39 10.56 12.09 4.66
N ALA A 40 11.40 12.46 3.70
CA ALA A 40 11.99 11.52 2.75
C ALA A 40 12.78 10.40 3.44
N VAL A 41 13.55 10.71 4.49
CA VAL A 41 14.27 9.70 5.28
C VAL A 41 13.28 8.74 5.96
N LYS A 42 12.21 9.25 6.57
CA LYS A 42 11.18 8.40 7.20
C LYS A 42 10.47 7.51 6.19
N LEU A 43 10.17 8.04 5.00
CA LEU A 43 9.57 7.27 3.91
C LEU A 43 10.49 6.15 3.45
N ALA A 44 11.77 6.44 3.22
CA ALA A 44 12.76 5.44 2.82
C ALA A 44 12.93 4.35 3.90
N GLN A 45 12.95 4.71 5.18
CA GLN A 45 13.01 3.76 6.29
C GLN A 45 11.77 2.87 6.33
N HIS A 46 10.57 3.45 6.36
CA HIS A 46 9.33 2.66 6.38
C HIS A 46 9.19 1.77 5.13
N TYR A 47 9.66 2.24 3.98
CA TYR A 47 9.67 1.45 2.77
C TYR A 47 10.49 0.16 2.93
N GLN A 48 11.71 0.26 3.47
CA GLN A 48 12.56 -0.90 3.73
C GLN A 48 12.05 -1.79 4.86
N ASP A 49 11.53 -1.19 5.93
CA ASP A 49 11.19 -1.91 7.16
C ASP A 49 9.85 -2.65 7.07
N SER A 50 8.90 -2.19 6.25
CA SER A 50 7.52 -2.69 6.30
C SER A 50 6.80 -2.66 4.95
N LEU A 51 6.82 -1.56 4.20
CA LEU A 51 5.95 -1.43 3.02
C LEU A 51 6.31 -2.42 1.90
N GLN A 52 7.60 -2.73 1.71
CA GLN A 52 8.00 -3.78 0.76
C GLN A 52 7.46 -5.15 1.15
N ALA A 53 7.52 -5.50 2.44
CA ALA A 53 7.00 -6.77 2.93
C ALA A 53 5.48 -6.82 2.79
N HIS A 54 4.80 -5.71 3.05
CA HIS A 54 3.35 -5.58 2.88
C HIS A 54 2.92 -5.88 1.43
N PHE A 55 3.48 -5.19 0.43
CA PHE A 55 3.17 -5.47 -0.98
C PHE A 55 3.48 -6.91 -1.37
N ALA A 56 4.61 -7.45 -0.91
CA ALA A 56 4.97 -8.84 -1.18
C ALA A 56 3.96 -9.83 -0.59
N GLN A 57 3.38 -9.56 0.58
CA GLN A 57 2.32 -10.41 1.15
C GLN A 57 1.08 -10.43 0.25
N GLU A 58 0.67 -9.28 -0.26
CA GLU A 58 -0.48 -9.19 -1.16
C GLU A 58 -0.20 -9.90 -2.49
N GLU A 59 0.95 -9.62 -3.09
CA GLU A 59 1.36 -10.20 -4.37
C GLU A 59 1.57 -11.72 -4.32
N HIS A 60 2.01 -12.27 -3.18
CA HIS A 60 2.21 -13.72 -3.03
C HIS A 60 0.97 -14.48 -2.57
N HIS A 61 0.02 -13.84 -1.89
CA HIS A 61 -1.10 -14.55 -1.26
C HIS A 61 -2.46 -14.06 -1.74
N LEU A 62 -2.73 -12.75 -1.70
CA LEU A 62 -4.03 -12.18 -2.04
C LEU A 62 -4.26 -12.16 -3.56
N LEU A 63 -3.32 -11.59 -4.31
CA LEU A 63 -3.48 -11.42 -5.75
C LEU A 63 -3.59 -12.75 -6.50
N PRO A 64 -2.79 -13.80 -6.20
CA PRO A 64 -2.94 -15.10 -6.87
C PRO A 64 -4.31 -15.74 -6.64
N ALA A 65 -4.87 -15.60 -5.44
CA ALA A 65 -6.21 -16.09 -5.13
C ALA A 65 -7.28 -15.32 -5.92
N LEU A 66 -7.12 -14.00 -6.08
CA LEU A 66 -8.00 -13.17 -6.89
C LEU A 66 -7.91 -13.51 -8.39
N ILE A 67 -6.71 -13.79 -8.91
CA ILE A 67 -6.52 -14.29 -10.29
C ILE A 67 -7.31 -15.58 -10.51
N GLN A 68 -7.19 -16.55 -9.61
CA GLN A 68 -7.91 -17.83 -9.69
C GLN A 68 -9.44 -17.64 -9.64
N ALA A 69 -9.91 -16.60 -8.95
CA ALA A 69 -11.33 -16.21 -8.91
C ALA A 69 -11.76 -15.30 -10.09
N GLY A 70 -10.92 -15.11 -11.10
CA GLY A 70 -11.22 -14.35 -12.31
C GLY A 70 -11.20 -12.82 -12.13
N GLN A 71 -10.62 -12.30 -11.05
CA GLN A 71 -10.61 -10.87 -10.72
C GLN A 71 -9.39 -10.13 -11.27
N GLN A 72 -9.05 -10.36 -12.54
CA GLN A 72 -7.81 -9.83 -13.16
C GLN A 72 -7.72 -8.30 -13.11
N ALA A 73 -8.82 -7.59 -13.34
CA ALA A 73 -8.83 -6.12 -13.34
C ALA A 73 -8.44 -5.51 -11.98
N ALA A 74 -8.81 -6.16 -10.87
CA ALA A 74 -8.45 -5.69 -9.54
C ALA A 74 -6.95 -5.94 -9.27
N VAL A 75 -6.45 -7.09 -9.72
CA VAL A 75 -5.03 -7.48 -9.62
C VAL A 75 -4.14 -6.53 -10.42
N ASP A 76 -4.50 -6.27 -11.68
CA ASP A 76 -3.73 -5.39 -12.56
C ASP A 76 -3.63 -3.97 -11.98
N ARG A 77 -4.72 -3.48 -11.37
CA ARG A 77 -4.73 -2.20 -10.67
C ARG A 77 -3.80 -2.19 -9.47
N THR A 78 -3.87 -3.20 -8.59
CA THR A 78 -2.99 -3.27 -7.41
C THR A 78 -1.52 -3.29 -7.83
N LEU A 79 -1.15 -4.12 -8.80
CA LEU A 79 0.23 -4.20 -9.30
C LEU A 79 0.71 -2.88 -9.93
N ALA A 80 -0.17 -2.18 -10.66
CA ALA A 80 0.16 -0.88 -11.21
C ALA A 80 0.39 0.19 -10.11
N ASP A 81 -0.46 0.20 -9.09
CA ASP A 81 -0.32 1.08 -7.93
C ASP A 81 1.00 0.79 -7.17
N HIS A 82 1.33 -0.49 -6.93
CA HIS A 82 2.59 -0.91 -6.28
C HIS A 82 3.82 -0.47 -7.07
N ALA A 83 3.82 -0.73 -8.39
CA ALA A 83 4.92 -0.32 -9.26
C ALA A 83 5.12 1.20 -9.24
N HIS A 84 4.03 1.97 -9.25
CA HIS A 84 4.09 3.42 -9.16
C HIS A 84 4.65 3.90 -7.80
N LEU A 85 4.17 3.33 -6.70
CA LEU A 85 4.64 3.65 -5.35
C LEU A 85 6.12 3.29 -5.15
N HIS A 86 6.57 2.15 -5.68
CA HIS A 86 7.97 1.78 -5.74
C HIS A 86 8.81 2.83 -6.47
N ALA A 87 8.38 3.23 -7.67
CA ALA A 87 9.09 4.22 -8.46
C ALA A 87 9.22 5.57 -7.74
N LEU A 88 8.18 6.02 -7.03
CA LEU A 88 8.22 7.26 -6.25
C LEU A 88 9.18 7.17 -5.05
N LEU A 89 9.13 6.06 -4.30
CA LEU A 89 9.97 5.86 -3.11
C LEU A 89 11.45 5.66 -3.44
N GLN A 90 11.76 5.20 -4.65
CA GLN A 90 13.12 5.05 -5.16
C GLN A 90 13.58 6.23 -6.04
N HIS A 91 12.74 7.25 -6.21
CA HIS A 91 13.07 8.38 -7.05
C HIS A 91 14.26 9.16 -6.47
N PRO A 92 15.27 9.55 -7.28
CA PRO A 92 16.44 10.27 -6.78
C PRO A 92 16.09 11.62 -6.13
N GLU A 93 14.96 12.20 -6.51
CA GLU A 93 14.44 13.46 -5.97
C GLU A 93 13.33 13.26 -4.91
N LEU A 94 13.35 12.16 -4.16
CA LEU A 94 12.35 11.88 -3.11
C LEU A 94 12.17 13.05 -2.14
N ALA A 95 13.24 13.77 -1.81
CA ALA A 95 13.22 14.94 -0.93
C ALA A 95 12.79 16.25 -1.62
N THR A 96 11.76 16.20 -2.46
CA THR A 96 11.17 17.37 -3.12
C THR A 96 9.68 17.44 -2.90
N ALA A 97 9.11 18.66 -2.90
CA ALA A 97 7.68 18.84 -2.77
C ALA A 97 6.86 18.04 -3.80
N ALA A 98 7.33 17.99 -5.06
CA ALA A 98 6.62 17.29 -6.12
C ALA A 98 6.52 15.78 -5.85
N ILE A 99 7.63 15.11 -5.51
CA ILE A 99 7.63 13.67 -5.27
C ILE A 99 6.91 13.33 -3.97
N LEU A 100 7.09 14.13 -2.90
CA LEU A 100 6.38 13.92 -1.64
C LEU A 100 4.86 14.06 -1.80
N GLN A 101 4.39 15.02 -2.60
CA GLN A 101 2.96 15.19 -2.88
C GLN A 101 2.44 14.03 -3.75
N ALA A 102 3.18 13.63 -4.79
CA ALA A 102 2.81 12.49 -5.63
C ALA A 102 2.69 11.19 -4.81
N PHE A 103 3.65 10.92 -3.91
CA PHE A 103 3.57 9.79 -2.98
C PHE A 103 2.35 9.87 -2.07
N ALA A 104 2.08 11.05 -1.49
CA ALA A 104 0.95 11.24 -0.60
C ALA A 104 -0.38 10.90 -1.29
N ASP A 105 -0.55 11.38 -2.53
CA ASP A 105 -1.76 11.16 -3.31
C ASP A 105 -1.90 9.70 -3.74
N ALA A 106 -0.83 9.11 -4.27
CA ALA A 106 -0.80 7.71 -4.71
C ALA A 106 -1.07 6.74 -3.55
N MET A 107 -0.39 6.90 -2.41
CA MET A 107 -0.55 6.02 -1.25
C MET A 107 -1.96 6.12 -0.66
N THR A 108 -2.51 7.34 -0.59
CA THR A 108 -3.88 7.55 -0.11
C THR A 108 -4.91 6.90 -1.04
N ALA A 109 -4.72 7.02 -2.36
CA ALA A 109 -5.61 6.43 -3.35
C ALA A 109 -5.55 4.89 -3.33
N HIS A 110 -4.34 4.34 -3.25
CA HIS A 110 -4.07 2.91 -3.16
C HIS A 110 -4.72 2.29 -1.92
N VAL A 111 -4.41 2.77 -0.71
CA VAL A 111 -5.01 2.24 0.53
C VAL A 111 -6.54 2.37 0.52
N ARG A 112 -7.07 3.48 -0.02
CA ARG A 112 -8.53 3.66 -0.13
C ARG A 112 -9.14 2.62 -1.05
N PHE A 113 -8.51 2.33 -2.19
CA PHE A 113 -8.96 1.30 -3.11
C PHE A 113 -8.96 -0.06 -2.43
N GLU A 114 -7.87 -0.43 -1.77
CA GLU A 114 -7.76 -1.76 -1.18
C GLU A 114 -8.78 -1.99 -0.08
N GLU A 115 -8.88 -1.03 0.83
CA GLU A 115 -9.87 -1.11 1.90
C GLU A 115 -11.30 -1.14 1.33
N ARG A 116 -11.64 -0.24 0.41
CA ARG A 116 -13.06 -0.06 0.05
C ARG A 116 -13.54 -0.99 -1.06
N GLU A 117 -12.62 -1.53 -1.85
CA GLU A 117 -12.93 -2.26 -3.07
C GLU A 117 -12.24 -3.64 -3.06
N LEU A 118 -10.90 -3.70 -3.01
CA LEU A 118 -10.16 -4.97 -3.13
C LEU A 118 -10.49 -5.96 -2.02
N PHE A 119 -10.41 -5.52 -0.75
CA PHE A 119 -10.66 -6.37 0.41
C PHE A 119 -12.13 -6.74 0.53
N VAL A 120 -13.05 -5.82 0.16
CA VAL A 120 -14.48 -6.13 0.11
C VAL A 120 -14.78 -7.19 -0.95
N LEU A 121 -14.14 -7.08 -2.12
CA LEU A 121 -14.24 -8.08 -3.18
C LEU A 121 -13.69 -9.43 -2.72
N ALA A 122 -12.50 -9.46 -2.11
CA ALA A 122 -11.90 -10.68 -1.57
C ALA A 122 -12.83 -11.36 -0.54
N GLU A 123 -13.38 -10.59 0.41
CA GLU A 123 -14.30 -11.09 1.44
C GLU A 123 -15.61 -11.64 0.86
N SER A 124 -16.04 -11.14 -0.32
CA SER A 124 -17.21 -11.65 -1.04
C SER A 124 -16.98 -12.99 -1.75
N LEU A 125 -15.73 -13.44 -1.87
CA LEU A 125 -15.33 -14.62 -2.61
C LEU A 125 -14.84 -15.74 -1.66
N PRO A 126 -15.66 -16.75 -1.35
CA PRO A 126 -15.29 -17.81 -0.41
C PRO A 126 -13.99 -18.55 -0.78
N ALA A 127 -13.72 -18.75 -2.07
CA ALA A 127 -12.49 -19.40 -2.54
C ALA A 127 -11.24 -18.57 -2.23
N VAL A 128 -11.32 -17.24 -2.35
CA VAL A 128 -10.22 -16.32 -2.02
C VAL A 128 -9.95 -16.36 -0.51
N MET A 129 -10.99 -16.23 0.30
CA MET A 129 -10.85 -16.29 1.75
C MET A 129 -10.33 -17.65 2.25
N ALA A 130 -10.74 -18.75 1.61
CA ALA A 130 -10.24 -20.08 1.93
C ALA A 130 -8.74 -20.22 1.61
N ALA A 131 -8.27 -19.63 0.52
CA ALA A 131 -6.85 -19.62 0.17
C ALA A 131 -6.03 -18.80 1.18
N LEU A 132 -6.47 -17.59 1.53
CA LEU A 132 -5.75 -16.73 2.49
C LEU A 132 -5.60 -17.35 3.88
N ASN A 133 -6.63 -18.06 4.37
CA ASN A 133 -6.57 -18.72 5.67
C ASN A 133 -5.61 -19.93 5.72
N GLN A 134 -5.17 -20.45 4.56
CA GLN A 134 -4.18 -21.53 4.51
C GLN A 134 -2.76 -21.01 4.73
N TYR A 135 -2.47 -19.78 4.28
CA TYR A 135 -1.15 -19.16 4.42
C TYR A 135 -0.89 -18.57 5.81
N GLY A 136 -1.94 -18.20 6.56
CA GLY A 136 -1.81 -17.66 7.93
C GLY A 136 -1.51 -18.69 9.03
N LYS A 137 -1.13 -19.93 8.68
CA LYS A 137 -0.84 -21.03 9.62
C LYS A 137 0.62 -21.46 9.65
N ASP A 138 1.47 -20.88 8.81
CA ASP A 138 2.91 -21.10 8.77
C ASP A 138 3.65 -20.03 9.59
#